data_AF-A0A523HLN5-F1
#
_entry.id   AF-A0A523HLN5-F1
#
_cell.length_a   1.000
_cell.length_b   1.000
_cell.length_c   1.000
_cell.angle_alpha   90.00
_cell.angle_beta   90.00
_cell.angle_gamma   90.00
#
_symmetry.space_group_name_H-M   'P 1'
#
loop_
_entity.id
_entity.type
_entity.pdbx_description
1 polymer ?
#
loop_
_entity_poly.entity_id
_entity_poly.type
_entity_poly.pdbx_seq_one_letter_code
_entity_poly.pdbx_strand_id
1 'polypeptide(L)' 'MGTLSSLNILIVEDNESVRNAISYLLSESKYSVETVNSGEAALDKLQQATLTSSSATTRWSRWMASNCSRRRRNRGRSRR' A
#
# COMPACT_ATOMS: atom_id res chain seq x y z
N MET A 1 -14.11 10.49 -16.43
CA MET A 1 -12.67 10.85 -16.51
C MET A 1 -12.06 10.50 -15.17
N GLY A 2 -11.21 9.46 -15.10
CA GLY A 2 -10.54 9.08 -13.85
C GLY A 2 -9.53 10.14 -13.48
N THR A 3 -9.67 10.74 -12.29
CA THR A 3 -8.67 11.66 -11.74
C THR A 3 -7.41 10.85 -11.47
N LEU A 4 -6.34 11.09 -12.22
CA LEU A 4 -5.02 10.57 -11.85
C LEU A 4 -4.67 11.20 -10.51
N SER A 5 -4.93 10.44 -9.45
CA SER A 5 -4.63 10.79 -8.06
C SER A 5 -3.20 11.30 -8.01
N SER A 6 -3.01 12.46 -7.38
CA SER A 6 -1.73 13.14 -7.21
C SER A 6 -0.61 12.14 -6.95
N LEU A 7 0.25 11.91 -7.94
CA LEU A 7 1.35 10.96 -7.83
C LEU A 7 2.39 11.55 -6.88
N ASN A 8 2.77 10.76 -5.88
CA ASN A 8 3.86 11.07 -4.97
C ASN A 8 5.15 10.46 -5.54
N ILE A 9 6.13 11.31 -5.83
CA ILE A 9 7.39 10.92 -6.46
C ILE A 9 8.53 11.10 -5.45
N LEU A 10 9.34 10.05 -5.25
CA LEU A 10 10.55 10.10 -4.44
C LEU A 10 11.78 10.11 -5.36
N ILE A 11 12.59 11.16 -5.30
CA ILE A 11 13.82 11.31 -6.08
C ILE A 11 15.01 10.89 -5.21
N VAL A 12 15.86 10.00 -5.73
CA VAL A 12 17.08 9.53 -5.06
C VAL A 12 18.27 9.94 -5.91
N GLU A 13 19.01 10.95 -5.45
CA GLU A 13 20.12 11.53 -6.21
C GLU A 13 21.17 12.11 -5.24
N ASP A 14 22.41 11.66 -5.35
CA ASP A 14 23.49 12.06 -4.44
C ASP A 14 23.97 13.49 -4.71
N ASN A 15 23.99 13.89 -5.99
CA ASN A 15 24.38 15.23 -6.39
C ASN A 15 23.26 16.26 -6.16
N GLU A 16 23.55 17.25 -5.31
CA GLU A 16 22.59 18.30 -4.98
C GLU A 16 22.11 19.11 -6.19
N SER A 17 23.00 19.43 -7.13
CA SER A 17 22.64 20.23 -8.31
C SER A 17 21.65 19.47 -9.21
N VAL A 18 21.90 18.19 -9.42
CA VAL A 18 21.02 17.31 -10.22
C VAL A 18 19.69 17.10 -9.51
N ARG A 19 19.72 16.81 -8.20
CA ARG A 19 18.52 16.62 -7.38
C ARG A 19 17.60 17.84 -7.41
N ASN A 20 18.18 19.03 -7.29
CA ASN A 20 17.43 20.29 -7.32
C ASN A 20 16.83 20.56 -8.71
N ALA A 21 17.58 20.28 -9.79
CA ALA A 21 17.07 20.44 -11.15
C ALA A 21 15.87 19.52 -11.43
N ILE A 22 15.95 18.24 -11.04
CA ILE A 22 14.85 17.27 -11.24
C ILE A 22 13.65 17.64 -10.36
N SER A 23 13.88 18.01 -9.10
CA SER A 23 12.83 18.44 -8.17
C SER A 23 12.06 19.63 -8.73
N TYR A 24 12.77 20.63 -9.26
CA TYR A 24 12.17 21.80 -9.89
C TYR A 24 11.23 21.40 -11.04
N LEU A 25 11.71 20.60 -12.00
CA LEU A 25 10.93 20.18 -13.17
C LEU A 25 9.64 19.42 -12.79
N LEU A 26 9.73 18.53 -11.79
CA LEU A 26 8.58 17.73 -11.35
C LEU A 26 7.59 18.53 -10.50
N SER A 27 8.09 19.51 -9.73
CA SER A 27 7.25 20.40 -8.93
C SER A 27 6.38 21.33 -9.79
N GLU A 28 6.87 21.79 -10.94
CA GLU A 28 6.08 22.60 -11.90
C GLU A 28 4.86 21.83 -12.43
N SER A 29 4.97 20.50 -12.51
CA SER A 29 3.93 19.62 -13.01
C SER A 29 2.88 19.22 -11.96
N LYS A 30 2.86 19.90 -10.80
CA LYS A 30 1.93 19.68 -9.66
C LYS A 30 2.02 18.29 -9.03
N TYR A 31 3.15 17.61 -9.17
CA TYR A 31 3.43 16.38 -8.44
C TYR A 31 3.87 16.69 -7.01
N SER A 32 3.58 15.77 -6.09
CA SER A 32 4.12 15.83 -4.73
C SER A 32 5.49 15.17 -4.76
N VAL A 33 6.55 15.96 -4.67
CA VAL A 33 7.94 15.49 -4.81
C VAL A 33 8.62 15.49 -3.45
N GLU A 34 9.24 14.36 -3.12
CA GLU A 34 10.16 14.23 -1.98
C GLU A 34 11.54 13.84 -2.50
N THR A 35 12.61 14.32 -1.86
CA THR A 35 13.98 14.09 -2.33
C THR A 35 14.87 13.54 -1.21
N VAL A 36 15.72 12.59 -1.55
CA VAL A 36 16.75 12.03 -0.67
C VAL A 36 18.09 11.96 -1.38
N ASN A 37 19.17 11.99 -0.61
CA ASN A 37 20.54 12.04 -1.12
C ASN A 37 21.26 10.67 -1.13
N SER A 38 20.58 9.60 -0.69
CA SER A 38 21.15 8.26 -0.67
C SER A 38 20.06 7.19 -0.82
N GLY A 39 20.47 6.02 -1.30
CA GLY A 39 19.57 4.87 -1.41
C GLY A 39 19.08 4.34 -0.06
N GLU A 40 19.91 4.42 0.99
CA GLU A 40 19.53 4.01 2.35
C GLU A 40 18.39 4.89 2.88
N ALA A 41 18.52 6.21 2.75
CA ALA A 41 17.45 7.14 3.11
C ALA A 41 16.16 6.90 2.30
N ALA A 42 16.28 6.46 1.04
CA ALA A 42 15.14 6.09 0.22
C ALA A 42 14.41 4.85 0.74
N LEU A 43 15.16 3.83 1.15
CA LEU A 43 14.60 2.60 1.73
C LEU A 43 13.88 2.89 3.05
N ASP A 44 14.47 3.72 3.92
CA ASP A 44 13.85 4.13 5.18
C ASP A 44 12.50 4.81 4.95
N LYS A 45 12.42 5.70 3.96
CA LYS A 45 11.19 6.40 3.57
C LYS A 45 10.12 5.45 3.02
N LEU A 46 10.51 4.51 2.16
CA LEU A 46 9.59 3.51 1.61
C LEU A 46 9.04 2.56 2.69
N GLN A 47 9.88 2.16 3.65
CA GLN A 47 9.44 1.35 4.77
C GLN A 47 8.42 2.10 5.65
N GLN A 48 8.64 3.39 5.94
CA GLN A 48 7.68 4.19 6.69
C GLN A 48 6.33 4.29 5.95
N ALA A 49 6.35 4.51 4.63
CA ALA A 49 5.13 4.63 3.83
C ALA A 49 4.31 3.32 3.75
N THR A 50 4.99 2.18 3.69
CA THR A 50 4.34 0.85 3.66
C THR A 50 3.73 0.47 5.01
N LEU A 51 4.32 0.90 6.12
CA LEU A 51 3.79 0.66 7.46
C LEU A 51 2.49 1.43 7.73
N THR A 52 2.34 2.65 7.21
CA THR A 52 1.10 3.45 7.37
C THR A 52 -0.11 2.85 6.65
N SER A 53 0.12 2.06 5.59
CA SER A 53 -0.95 1.44 4.79
C SER A 53 -1.44 0.09 5.34
N SER A 54 -0.86 -0.39 6.44
CA SER A 54 -1.06 -1.75 6.96
C SER A 54 -2.03 -1.79 8.14
N SER A 55 -3.30 -1.45 7.92
CA SER A 55 -4.40 -1.75 8.87
C SER A 55 -5.49 -2.64 8.28
N ALA A 56 -5.15 -3.46 7.29
CA ALA A 56 -6.06 -4.44 6.71
C ALA A 56 -5.40 -5.82 6.55
N THR A 57 -4.85 -6.37 7.63
CA THR A 57 -4.61 -7.82 7.69
C THR A 57 -5.96 -8.51 7.86
N THR A 58 -6.65 -8.74 6.75
CA THR A 58 -7.81 -9.63 6.71
C THR A 58 -7.36 -11.01 7.14
N ARG A 59 -7.71 -11.43 8.36
CA ARG A 59 -7.46 -12.78 8.87
C ARG A 59 -8.46 -13.73 8.21
N TRP A 60 -8.05 -14.35 7.10
CA TRP A 60 -8.85 -15.32 6.32
C TRP A 60 -9.37 -16.52 7.12
N SER A 61 -8.81 -16.79 8.31
CA SER A 61 -9.14 -17.99 9.09
C SER A 61 -10.46 -17.94 9.89
N ARG A 62 -11.13 -16.79 10.05
CA ARG A 62 -12.36 -16.71 10.88
C ARG A 62 -13.65 -17.09 10.15
N TRP A 63 -13.68 -17.04 8.80
CA TRP A 63 -14.90 -17.35 8.03
C TRP A 63 -15.15 -18.86 7.87
N MET A 64 -14.11 -19.69 7.75
CA MET A 64 -14.30 -21.13 7.52
C MET A 64 -14.94 -21.88 8.71
N ALA A 65 -14.71 -21.44 9.95
CA ALA A 65 -15.29 -22.09 11.13
C ALA A 65 -16.83 -21.94 11.21
N SER A 66 -17.39 -20.87 10.63
CA SER A 66 -18.84 -20.57 10.73
C SER A 66 -19.71 -21.38 9.74
N ASN A 67 -19.13 -21.93 8.67
CA ASN A 67 -19.87 -22.76 7.71
C ASN A 67 -19.84 -24.28 8.01
N CYS A 68 -18.93 -24.74 8.89
CA CYS A 68 -18.84 -26.17 9.22
C CYS A 68 -19.96 -26.63 10.18
N SER A 69 -20.49 -25.74 11.03
CA SER A 69 -21.56 -26.06 11.98
C SER A 69 -22.96 -26.15 11.35
N ARG A 70 -23.16 -25.62 10.13
CA ARG A 70 -24.46 -25.61 9.46
C ARG A 70 -24.79 -26.89 8.67
N ARG A 71 -23.80 -27.76 8.40
CA ARG A 71 -23.99 -28.99 7.60
C ARG A 71 -24.28 -30.26 8.41
N ARG A 72 -24.17 -30.24 9.75
CA ARG A 72 -24.43 -31.42 10.60
C ARG A 72 -25.87 -31.56 11.12
N ARG A 73 -26.73 -30.55 11.01
CA ARG A 73 -28.13 -30.65 11.51
C ARG A 73 -29.12 -31.28 10.52
N ASN A 74 -28.78 -31.47 9.25
CA ASN A 74 -29.77 -31.85 8.22
C ASN A 74 -29.68 -33.31 7.71
N ARG A 75 -28.96 -34.21 8.41
CA ARG A 75 -28.86 -35.64 8.04
C ARG A 75 -29.52 -36.61 9.05
N GLY A 76 -30.37 -36.10 9.94
CA GLY A 76 -31.03 -36.91 10.99
C GLY A 76 -32.56 -36.90 11.00
N ARG A 77 -33.23 -36.32 10.00
CA ARG A 77 -34.69 -36.36 9.89
C ARG A 77 -35.11 -36.69 8.45
N SER A 78 -34.77 -37.89 7.99
CA SER A 78 -35.56 -38.56 6.95
C SER A 78 -36.59 -39.43 7.66
N ARG A 79 -37.83 -39.28 7.21
CA ARG A 79 -39.06 -39.83 7.76
C ARG A 79 -39.22 -41.32 7.45
N ARG A 80 -40.07 -41.94 8.29
CA ARG A 80 -40.78 -43.23 8.16
C ARG A 80 -40.00 -44.48 8.53
#